data_AF-A0A380DNT8-F1
#
_entry.id   AF-A0A380DNT8-F1
#
_cell.length_a   1.000
_cell.length_b   1.000
_cell.length_c   1.000
_cell.angle_alpha   90.00
_cell.angle_beta   90.00
_cell.angle_gamma   90.00
#
_symmetry.space_group_name_H-M   'P 1'
#
loop_
_entity.id
_entity.type
_entity.pdbx_description
1 polymer ?
#
loop_
_entity_poly.entity_id
_entity_poly.type
_entity_poly.pdbx_seq_one_letter_code
_entity_poly.pdbx_strand_id
1 'polypeptide(L)'
;MFAISFLFFALASLLTFFKKKHGLAFVFVILQMMFAFFGYGISKLPYLLYPFVKITDAYVNPEMGWTLVIVFILGLLLLLPSLILLLRLFVFDKEYVEGKKS
;
A
#
# COMPACT_ATOMS: atom_id res chain seq x y z
N MET A 1 7.81 12.76 4.76
CA MET A 1 6.99 11.80 3.99
C MET A 1 6.28 12.46 2.80
N PHE A 2 5.61 13.59 2.97
CA PHE A 2 4.98 14.30 1.85
C PHE A 2 5.95 14.70 0.73
N ALA A 3 7.16 15.17 1.05
CA ALA A 3 8.19 15.47 0.03
C ALA A 3 8.60 14.23 -0.79
N ILE A 4 8.68 13.06 -0.14
CA ILE A 4 8.99 11.78 -0.78
C ILE A 4 7.84 11.37 -1.70
N SER A 5 6.59 11.51 -1.24
CA SER A 5 5.41 11.30 -2.08
C SER A 5 5.42 12.20 -3.31
N PHE A 6 5.74 13.49 -3.14
CA PHE A 6 5.85 14.43 -4.25
C PHE A 6 6.94 14.05 -5.26
N LEU A 7 8.07 13.53 -4.78
CA LEU A 7 9.12 13.00 -5.66
C LEU A 7 8.63 11.82 -6.51
N PHE A 8 7.91 10.87 -5.90
CA PHE A 8 7.32 9.75 -6.65
C PHE A 8 6.24 10.20 -7.62
N PHE A 9 5.44 11.22 -7.26
CA PHE A 9 4.48 11.85 -8.16
C PHE A 9 5.17 12.43 -9.40
N ALA A 10 6.25 13.20 -9.22
CA ALA A 10 6.99 13.79 -10.32
C ALA A 10 7.60 12.72 -11.24
N LEU A 11 8.21 11.67 -10.68
CA LEU A 11 8.74 10.55 -11.45
C LEU A 11 7.65 9.81 -12.23
N ALA A 12 6.52 9.48 -11.59
CA ALA A 12 5.38 8.84 -12.24
C ALA A 12 4.83 9.69 -13.39
N SER A 13 4.71 11.00 -13.18
CA SER A 13 4.24 11.97 -14.18
C SER A 13 5.19 12.02 -15.37
N LEU A 14 6.50 12.14 -15.14
CA LEU A 14 7.52 12.14 -16.21
C LEU A 14 7.48 10.85 -17.04
N LEU A 15 7.46 9.67 -16.40
CA LEU A 15 7.39 8.39 -17.10
C LEU A 15 6.11 8.29 -17.97
N THR A 16 4.99 8.83 -17.46
CA THR A 16 3.71 8.87 -18.18
C THR A 16 3.75 9.82 -19.36
N PHE A 17 4.30 11.03 -19.20
CA PHE A 17 4.47 12.01 -20.28
C PHE A 17 5.35 11.49 -21.41
N PHE A 18 6.46 10.82 -21.09
CA PHE A 18 7.34 10.22 -22.09
C PHE A 18 6.78 8.91 -22.70
N LYS A 19 5.58 8.47 -22.29
CA LYS A 19 4.94 7.20 -22.71
C LYS A 19 5.87 5.98 -22.64
N LYS A 20 6.76 5.96 -21.64
CA LYS A 20 7.73 4.86 -21.44
C LYS A 20 7.37 4.08 -20.19
N LYS A 21 7.40 2.74 -20.30
CA LYS A 21 7.29 1.79 -19.17
C LYS A 21 6.12 2.09 -18.23
N HIS A 22 4.88 2.04 -18.74
CA HIS A 22 3.66 2.30 -17.96
C HIS A 22 3.53 1.47 -16.67
N GLY A 23 4.07 0.23 -16.66
CA GLY A 23 4.11 -0.59 -15.44
C GLY A 23 4.94 0.05 -14.30
N LEU A 24 6.05 0.71 -14.61
CA LEU A 24 6.85 1.41 -13.59
C LEU A 24 6.17 2.70 -13.12
N ALA A 25 5.50 3.43 -14.03
CA ALA A 25 4.73 4.61 -13.66
C ALA A 25 3.62 4.23 -12.65
N PHE A 26 2.93 3.12 -12.87
CA PHE A 26 1.92 2.59 -11.95
C PHE A 26 2.49 2.27 -10.56
N VAL A 27 3.65 1.59 -10.50
CA VAL A 27 4.32 1.31 -9.22
C VAL A 27 4.69 2.60 -8.47
N PHE A 28 5.18 3.63 -9.19
CA PHE A 28 5.48 4.92 -8.56
C PHE A 28 4.22 5.64 -8.03
N VAL A 29 3.07 5.53 -8.68
CA VAL A 29 1.80 6.05 -8.13
C VAL A 29 1.39 5.33 -6.85
N ILE A 30 1.55 3.99 -6.80
CA ILE A 30 1.28 3.24 -5.56
C ILE A 30 2.18 3.72 -4.43
N LEU A 31 3.49 3.86 -4.69
CA LEU A 31 4.44 4.36 -3.69
C LEU A 31 4.11 5.80 -3.27
N GLN A 32 3.78 6.67 -4.23
CA GLN A 32 3.35 8.04 -3.98
C GLN A 32 2.17 8.08 -3.00
N MET A 33 1.11 7.30 -3.26
CA MET A 33 -0.06 7.22 -2.40
C MET A 33 0.29 6.65 -1.02
N MET A 34 1.12 5.60 -0.97
CA MET A 34 1.58 5.00 0.28
C MET A 34 2.27 6.06 1.17
N PHE A 35 3.27 6.79 0.66
CA PHE A 35 3.97 7.80 1.46
C PHE A 35 3.09 9.00 1.86
N ALA A 36 2.14 9.42 1.01
CA ALA A 36 1.19 10.47 1.38
C ALA A 36 0.26 10.02 2.51
N PHE A 37 -0.28 8.81 2.39
CA PHE A 37 -1.19 8.23 3.38
C PHE A 37 -0.50 8.03 4.73
N PHE A 38 0.69 7.43 4.75
CA PHE A 38 1.48 7.28 5.97
C PHE A 38 1.90 8.63 6.55
N GLY A 39 2.29 9.60 5.70
CA GLY A 39 2.61 10.95 6.13
C GLY A 39 1.45 11.61 6.87
N TYR A 40 0.24 11.52 6.31
CA TYR A 40 -0.98 12.02 6.93
C TYR A 40 -1.31 11.31 8.26
N GLY A 41 -1.16 9.99 8.31
CA GLY A 41 -1.39 9.21 9.53
C GLY A 41 -0.47 9.64 10.67
N ILE A 42 0.84 9.76 10.40
CA ILE A 42 1.83 10.19 11.41
C ILE A 42 1.55 11.60 11.90
N SER A 43 1.13 12.51 11.02
CA SER A 43 0.80 13.89 11.40
C SER A 43 -0.37 14.00 12.39
N LYS A 44 -1.18 12.96 12.57
CA LYS A 44 -2.28 12.94 13.54
C LYS A 44 -1.95 12.23 14.85
N LEU A 45 -0.84 11.49 14.90
CA LEU A 45 -0.39 10.83 16.13
C LEU A 45 -0.15 11.89 17.24
N PRO A 46 -0.44 11.58 18.52
CA PRO A 46 -0.91 10.30 19.05
C PRO A 46 -2.44 10.15 19.07
N TYR A 47 -3.18 11.05 18.41
CA TYR A 47 -4.64 11.06 18.46
C TYR A 47 -5.23 10.25 17.29
N LEU A 48 -6.19 9.38 17.59
CA LEU A 48 -7.05 8.75 16.60
C LEU A 48 -8.17 9.70 16.17
N LEU A 49 -8.75 10.41 17.16
CA LEU A 49 -9.74 11.45 16.95
C LEU A 49 -9.45 12.60 17.92
N TYR A 50 -8.87 13.68 17.43
CA TYR A 50 -8.58 14.84 18.25
C TYR A 50 -9.88 15.56 18.68
N PRO A 51 -10.01 16.03 19.94
CA PRO A 51 -9.13 15.82 21.09
C PRO A 51 -9.46 14.58 21.94
N PHE A 52 -10.49 13.81 21.57
CA PHE A 52 -11.16 12.85 22.45
C PHE A 52 -10.50 11.47 22.57
N VAL A 53 -9.82 10.99 21.53
CA VAL A 53 -9.30 9.60 21.49
C VAL A 53 -7.81 9.61 21.22
N LYS A 54 -7.02 9.25 22.24
CA LYS A 54 -5.58 9.01 22.13
C LYS A 54 -5.26 7.52 22.08
N ILE A 55 -4.16 7.17 21.44
CA ILE A 55 -3.66 5.79 21.39
C ILE A 55 -3.25 5.29 22.78
N THR A 56 -2.80 6.19 23.66
CA THR A 56 -2.38 5.86 25.04
C THR A 56 -3.53 5.51 25.97
N ASP A 57 -4.76 5.93 25.64
CA ASP A 57 -5.92 5.72 26.50
C ASP A 57 -6.51 4.31 26.28
N ALA A 58 -6.06 3.59 25.26
CA ALA A 58 -6.50 2.24 24.95
C ALA A 58 -5.86 1.23 25.93
N TYR A 59 -6.59 0.90 26.99
CA TYR A 59 -6.23 -0.15 27.94
C TYR A 59 -6.58 -1.53 27.35
N VAL A 60 -5.69 -2.09 26.54
CA VAL A 60 -5.82 -3.45 26.00
C VAL A 60 -4.93 -4.41 26.79
N ASN A 61 -5.37 -5.65 26.99
CA ASN A 61 -4.50 -6.68 27.57
C ASN A 61 -3.25 -6.85 26.68
N PRO A 62 -2.02 -6.77 27.23
CA PRO A 62 -0.78 -6.90 26.46
C PRO A 62 -0.73 -8.16 25.57
N GLU A 63 -1.25 -9.28 26.06
CA GLU A 63 -1.29 -10.56 25.32
C GLU A 63 -2.19 -10.48 24.08
N MET A 64 -3.33 -9.79 24.21
CA MET A 64 -4.23 -9.54 23.08
C MET A 64 -3.57 -8.63 22.04
N GLY A 65 -2.83 -7.60 22.49
CA GLY A 65 -2.09 -6.71 21.60
C GLY A 65 -1.11 -7.47 20.70
N TRP A 66 -0.28 -8.34 21.29
CA TRP A 66 0.65 -9.17 20.54
C TRP A 66 -0.06 -10.15 19.59
N THR A 67 -1.14 -10.78 20.05
CA THR A 67 -1.91 -11.73 19.23
C THR A 67 -2.47 -11.05 17.98
N LEU A 68 -3.06 -9.85 18.12
CA LEU A 68 -3.60 -9.09 17.00
C LEU A 68 -2.49 -8.71 15.99
N VAL A 69 -1.31 -8.31 16.46
CA VAL A 69 -0.17 -7.99 15.60
C VAL A 69 0.27 -9.21 14.79
N ILE A 70 0.37 -10.38 15.42
CA ILE A 70 0.76 -11.63 14.75
C ILE A 70 -0.28 -12.00 13.69
N VAL A 71 -1.57 -12.00 14.03
CA VAL A 71 -2.65 -12.34 13.09
C VAL A 71 -2.70 -11.34 11.93
N PHE A 72 -2.46 -10.05 12.19
CA PHE A 72 -2.38 -9.04 11.15
C PHE A 72 -1.23 -9.30 10.16
N ILE A 73 -0.05 -9.65 10.67
CA ILE A 73 1.11 -10.01 9.84
C ILE A 73 0.81 -11.26 9.00
N LEU A 74 0.23 -12.30 9.60
CA LEU A 74 -0.15 -13.52 8.87
C LEU A 74 -1.21 -13.24 7.79
N GLY A 75 -2.18 -12.38 8.10
CA GLY A 75 -3.18 -11.92 7.13
C GLY A 75 -2.56 -11.17 5.95
N LEU A 76 -1.61 -10.27 6.20
CA LEU A 76 -0.87 -9.58 5.14
C LEU A 76 -0.02 -10.55 4.31
N LEU A 77 0.60 -11.55 4.95
CA LEU A 77 1.39 -12.57 4.26
C LEU A 77 0.55 -13.44 3.33
N LEU A 78 -0.75 -13.59 3.59
CA LEU A 78 -1.70 -14.23 2.68
C LEU A 78 -2.22 -13.24 1.59
N LEU A 79 -2.53 -12.01 1.99
CA LEU A 79 -3.10 -10.99 1.11
C LEU A 79 -2.14 -10.55 0.00
N LEU A 80 -0.87 -10.27 0.32
CA LEU A 80 0.09 -9.78 -0.68
C LEU A 80 0.31 -10.81 -1.81
N PRO A 81 0.61 -12.10 -1.53
CA PRO A 81 0.79 -13.10 -2.58
C PRO A 81 -0.48 -13.32 -3.40
N SER A 82 -1.65 -13.36 -2.78
CA SER A 82 -2.91 -13.56 -3.52
C SER A 82 -3.18 -12.43 -4.50
N LEU A 83 -2.96 -11.16 -4.11
CA LEU A 83 -3.07 -10.02 -5.02
C LEU A 83 -2.02 -10.05 -6.13
N ILE A 84 -0.78 -10.42 -5.81
CA ILE A 84 0.30 -10.54 -6.83
C ILE A 84 -0.05 -11.63 -7.84
N LEU A 85 -0.52 -12.80 -7.39
CA LEU A 85 -0.96 -13.88 -8.26
C LEU A 85 -2.12 -13.45 -9.16
N LEU A 86 -3.12 -12.77 -8.59
CA LEU A 86 -4.26 -12.25 -9.34
C LEU A 86 -3.81 -11.28 -10.43
N LEU A 87 -3.00 -10.28 -10.08
CA LEU A 87 -2.47 -9.33 -11.07
C LEU A 87 -1.61 -10.03 -12.13
N ARG A 88 -0.81 -11.03 -11.74
CA ARG A 88 0.02 -11.79 -12.68
C ARG A 88 -0.84 -12.58 -13.68
N LEU A 89 -1.88 -13.26 -13.21
CA LEU A 89 -2.77 -14.06 -14.06
C LEU A 89 -3.62 -13.19 -14.98
N PHE A 90 -4.26 -12.14 -14.47
CA PHE A 90 -5.26 -11.38 -15.22
C PHE A 90 -4.73 -10.15 -15.94
N VAL A 91 -3.61 -9.55 -15.50
CA VAL A 91 -3.12 -8.27 -16.04
C VAL A 91 -1.81 -8.43 -16.82
N PHE A 92 -0.92 -9.30 -16.38
CA PHE A 92 0.43 -9.42 -16.97
C PHE A 92 0.60 -10.60 -17.93
N ASP A 93 -0.32 -11.57 -17.95
CA ASP A 93 -0.27 -12.69 -18.87
C ASP A 93 -1.18 -12.45 -20.08
N LYS A 94 -0.59 -11.91 -21.17
CA LYS A 94 -1.29 -11.73 -22.45
C LYS A 94 -1.78 -13.06 -23.04
N GLU A 95 -1.07 -14.17 -22.83
CA GLU A 95 -1.47 -15.49 -23.37
C GLU A 95 -2.67 -16.08 -22.60
N TYR A 96 -2.75 -15.84 -21.29
CA TYR A 96 -3.90 -16.20 -20.45
C TYR A 96 -5.13 -15.36 -20.80
N VAL A 97 -4.96 -14.03 -20.95
CA VAL A 97 -6.06 -13.12 -21.33
C VAL A 97 -6.56 -13.36 -22.75
N GLU A 98 -5.68 -13.80 -23.67
CA GLU A 98 -6.04 -14.20 -25.03
C GLU A 98 -6.52 -15.67 -25.15
N GLY A 99 -6.53 -16.44 -24.05
CA GLY A 99 -7.02 -17.83 -24.02
C GLY A 99 -6.20 -18.85 -24.81
N LYS A 100 -4.92 -18.56 -25.09
CA LYS A 100 -4.04 -19.40 -25.93
C LYS A 100 -3.24 -20.45 -25.17
N LYS A 101 -3.27 -20.41 -23.83
CA LYS A 101 -2.73 -21.46 -22.97
C LYS A 101 -3.88 -22.30 -22.41
N SER A 102 -4.01 -23.52 -22.92
CA SER A 102 -4.81 -24.58 -22.30
C SER A 102 -4.07 -25.20 -21.12
#